data_AF-A0A1C5EYA6-F1
#
_entry.id   AF-A0A1C5EYA6-F1
#
_cell.length_a   1.000
_cell.length_b   1.000
_cell.length_c   1.000
_cell.angle_alpha   90.00
_cell.angle_beta   90.00
_cell.angle_gamma   90.00
#
_symmetry.space_group_name_H-M   'P 1'
#
loop_
_entity.id
_entity.type
_entity.pdbx_description
1 polymer ?
#
loop_
_entity_poly.entity_id
_entity_poly.type
_entity_poly.pdbx_seq_one_letter_code
_entity_poly.pdbx_strand_id
1 'polypeptide(L)' 'MALLRTPTVQDHVALAEIELCGELMIAASAADEDRLSPDRIDEVLNVTAERALLEESERALLGASGERALFGSSPWE' A
#
# COMPACT_ATOMS: atom_id res chain seq x y z
N MET A 1 29.07 3.10 -15.74
CA MET A 1 29.95 4.09 -15.08
C MET A 1 29.06 5.24 -14.64
N ALA A 2 28.49 5.16 -13.43
CA ALA A 2 27.57 6.17 -12.91
C ALA A 2 28.34 7.48 -12.69
N LEU A 3 27.82 8.57 -13.25
CA LEU A 3 28.36 9.91 -13.06
C LEU A 3 28.25 10.24 -11.57
N LEU A 4 29.40 10.38 -10.88
CA LEU A 4 29.42 10.85 -9.49
C LEU A 4 28.87 12.27 -9.48
N ARG A 5 27.60 12.40 -9.11
CA ARG A 5 26.90 13.68 -9.03
C ARG A 5 27.57 14.51 -7.94
N THR A 6 27.92 15.75 -8.26
CA THR A 6 28.39 16.70 -7.26
C THR A 6 27.24 16.99 -6.29
N PRO A 7 27.43 16.82 -4.97
CA PRO A 7 26.36 17.04 -4.00
C PRO A 7 25.92 18.50 -4.07
N THR A 8 24.62 18.67 -4.24
CA THR A 8 23.94 19.95 -4.28
C THR A 8 23.46 20.34 -2.88
N VAL A 9 23.13 21.61 -2.68
CA VAL A 9 22.52 22.07 -1.41
C VAL A 9 21.28 21.24 -1.05
N GLN A 10 20.51 20.80 -2.06
CA GLN A 10 19.35 19.93 -1.85
C GLN A 10 19.73 18.54 -1.34
N ASP A 11 20.88 18.00 -1.78
CA ASP A 11 21.37 16.69 -1.29
C ASP A 11 21.75 16.78 0.20
N HIS A 12 22.30 17.91 0.65
CA HIS A 12 22.59 18.14 2.07
C HIS A 12 21.34 18.27 2.93
N VAL A 13 20.29 18.94 2.43
CA VAL A 13 19.00 19.05 3.12
C VAL A 13 18.34 17.68 3.24
N ALA A 14 18.30 16.90 2.15
CA ALA A 14 17.76 15.55 2.17
C ALA A 14 18.52 14.63 3.14
N LEU A 15 19.86 14.72 3.19
CA LEU A 15 20.66 13.96 4.15
C LEU A 15 20.34 14.36 5.60
N ALA A 16 20.19 15.66 5.88
CA ALA A 16 19.82 16.14 7.21
C ALA A 16 18.41 15.67 7.62
N GLU A 17 17.47 15.64 6.69
CA GLU A 17 16.11 15.12 6.92
C GLU A 17 16.11 13.61 7.18
N ILE A 18 16.91 12.83 6.45
CA ILE A 18 17.06 11.40 6.68
C ILE A 18 17.64 11.13 8.07
N GLU A 19 18.68 11.87 8.47
CA GLU A 19 19.30 11.72 9.79
C GLU A 19 18.32 12.09 10.91
N LEU A 20 17.58 13.20 10.76
CA LEU A 20 16.52 13.59 11.69
C LEU A 20 15.41 12.52 11.78
N CYS A 21 14.95 11.98 10.64
CA CYS A 21 13.95 10.92 10.61
C CYS A 21 14.44 9.65 11.32
N GLY A 22 15.71 9.29 11.16
CA GLY A 22 16.32 8.16 11.85
C GLY A 22 16.30 8.32 13.37
N GLU A 23 16.73 9.49 13.86
CA GLU A 23 16.70 9.81 15.29
C GLU A 23 15.28 9.78 15.86
N LEU A 24 14.30 10.32 15.13
CA LEU A 24 12.89 10.31 15.55
C LEU A 24 12.29 8.89 15.58
N MET A 25 12.64 8.02 14.63
CA MET A 25 12.22 6.61 14.64
C MET A 25 12.76 5.87 15.86
N ILE A 26 14.03 6.09 16.20
CA ILE A 26 14.65 5.47 17.38
C ILE A 26 14.01 6.01 18.65
N ALA A 27 13.84 7.32 18.76
CA ALA A 27 13.19 7.95 19.92
C ALA A 27 11.75 7.46 20.11
N ALA A 28 10.97 7.34 19.03
CA ALA A 28 9.60 6.82 19.08
C ALA A 28 9.56 5.33 19.46
N SER A 29 10.49 4.51 18.94
CA SER A 29 10.57 3.07 19.26
C SER A 29 11.06 2.80 20.69
N ALA A 30 11.88 3.70 21.24
CA ALA A 30 12.41 3.64 22.60
C ALA A 30 11.50 4.34 23.64
N ALA A 31 10.49 5.08 23.19
CA ALA A 31 9.50 5.66 24.09
C ALA A 31 8.72 4.54 24.80
N ASP A 32 8.46 4.69 26.10
CA ASP A 32 7.68 3.74 26.92
C ASP A 32 6.18 3.80 26.59
N GLU A 33 5.84 3.82 25.31
CA GLU A 33 4.47 3.76 24.83
C GLU A 33 4.05 2.29 24.69
N ASP A 34 2.85 1.97 25.17
CA ASP A 34 2.26 0.66 24.95
C ASP A 34 2.05 0.42 23.44
N ARG A 35 2.17 -0.84 23.02
CA ARG A 35 1.80 -1.22 21.65
C ARG A 35 0.36 -0.78 21.37
N LEU A 36 0.14 -0.15 20.21
CA LEU A 36 -1.21 0.16 19.75
C LEU A 36 -2.11 -1.08 19.80
N SER A 37 -3.38 -0.89 20.14
CA SER A 37 -4.35 -1.96 20.07
C SER A 37 -4.52 -2.43 18.61
N PRO A 38 -4.84 -3.70 18.37
CA PRO A 38 -5.10 -4.21 17.01
C PRO A 38 -6.12 -3.37 16.24
N ASP A 39 -7.23 -2.97 16.90
CA ASP A 39 -8.26 -2.12 16.28
C ASP A 39 -7.70 -0.76 15.82
N ARG A 40 -6.82 -0.15 16.62
CA ARG A 40 -6.19 1.13 16.28
C ARG A 40 -5.14 0.98 15.18
N ILE A 41 -4.45 -0.16 15.14
CA ILE A 41 -3.54 -0.50 14.04
C ILE A 41 -4.33 -0.64 12.74
N ASP A 42 -5.44 -1.38 12.75
CA ASP A 42 -6.29 -1.57 11.57
C ASP A 42 -6.90 -0.24 11.07
N GLU A 43 -7.26 0.67 11.98
CA GLU A 43 -7.72 2.02 11.65
C GLU A 43 -6.60 2.84 10.97
N VAL A 44 -5.41 2.89 11.55
CA VAL A 44 -4.26 3.64 11.01
C VAL A 44 -3.83 3.09 9.65
N LEU A 45 -3.84 1.76 9.50
CA LEU A 45 -3.49 1.09 8.26
C LEU A 45 -4.65 1.03 7.26
N ASN A 46 -5.85 1.46 7.64
CA ASN A 46 -7.06 1.44 6.81
C ASN A 46 -7.36 0.04 6.22
N VAL A 47 -7.06 -1.03 6.97
CA VAL A 47 -7.14 -2.43 6.53
C VAL A 47 -8.57 -2.82 6.14
N THR A 48 -9.57 -2.27 6.82
CA THR A 48 -10.98 -2.55 6.55
C THR A 48 -11.41 -2.04 5.18
N ALA A 49 -10.96 -0.85 4.79
CA ALA A 49 -11.24 -0.30 3.46
C ALA A 49 -10.51 -1.08 2.37
N GLU A 50 -9.25 -1.44 2.59
CA GLU A 50 -8.48 -2.23 1.61
C GLU A 50 -9.10 -3.61 1.37
N ARG A 51 -9.55 -4.29 2.44
CA ARG A 51 -10.27 -5.57 2.34
C ARG A 51 -11.58 -5.44 1.54
N ALA A 52 -12.35 -4.38 1.77
CA ALA A 52 -13.59 -4.14 1.02
C ALA A 52 -13.33 -3.96 -0.48
N LEU A 53 -12.28 -3.23 -0.86
CA LEU A 53 -11.88 -3.03 -2.25
C LEU A 53 -11.42 -4.33 -2.92
N LEU A 54 -10.70 -5.20 -2.18
CA LEU A 54 -10.29 -6.52 -2.69
C LEU A 54 -11.51 -7.43 -2.92
N GLU A 55 -12.48 -7.43 -2.01
CA GLU A 55 -13.73 -8.18 -2.18
C GLU A 55 -14.57 -7.65 -3.36
N GLU A 56 -14.64 -6.34 -3.55
CA GLU A 56 -15.30 -5.73 -4.71
C GLU A 56 -14.60 -6.12 -6.02
N SER A 57 -13.27 -6.10 -6.02
CA SER A 57 -12.46 -6.53 -7.15
C SER A 57 -12.64 -8.02 -7.46
N GLU A 58 -12.69 -8.87 -6.45
CA GLU A 58 -12.95 -10.31 -6.58
C GLU A 58 -14.36 -10.56 -7.12
N ARG A 59 -15.38 -9.86 -6.60
CA ARG A 59 -16.76 -9.94 -7.10
C ARG A 59 -16.86 -9.46 -8.56
N ALA A 60 -16.15 -8.40 -8.92
CA ALA A 60 -16.10 -7.91 -10.30
C ALA A 60 -15.43 -8.93 -11.24
N LEU A 61 -14.37 -9.60 -10.80
CA LEU A 61 -13.70 -10.66 -11.57
C LEU A 61 -14.59 -11.90 -11.74
N LEU A 62 -15.30 -12.32 -10.69
CA LEU A 62 -16.24 -13.46 -10.74
C LEU A 62 -17.47 -13.13 -11.61
N GLY A 63 -17.99 -11.90 -11.54
CA GLY A 63 -19.09 -11.42 -12.38
C GLY A 63 -18.74 -11.35 -13.87
N ALA A 64 -17.51 -10.92 -14.19
CA ALA A 64 -17.03 -10.86 -15.58
C ALA A 64 -16.81 -12.25 -16.21
N SER A 65 -16.67 -13.30 -15.41
CA SER A 65 -16.52 -14.69 -15.90
C SER A 65 -17.85 -15.38 -16.23
N GLY A 66 -19.00 -14.83 -15.81
CA GLY A 66 -20.32 -15.48 -15.90
C GLY A 66 -21.12 -15.25 -17.20
N GLU A 67 -20.77 -14.26 -18.01
CA GLU A 67 -21.61 -13.84 -19.16
C GLU A 67 -21.26 -14.51 -20.51
N ARG A 68 -20.27 -15.43 -20.55
CA ARG A 68 -19.88 -16.12 -21.80
C ARG A 68 -20.60 -17.45 -22.07
N ALA A 69 -21.60 -17.81 -21.27
CA ALA A 69 -22.33 -19.08 -21.41
C ALA A 69 -23.78 -18.95 -21.91
N LEU A 70 -24.13 -17.88 -22.64
CA LEU A 70 -25.44 -17.74 -23.30
C LEU A 70 -25.36 -17.64 -24.83
N PHE A 71 -24.17 -17.73 -25.43
CA PHE A 71 -24.03 -17.90 -26.89
C PHE A 71 -23.90 -19.38 -27.24
N GLY A 72 -24.91 -20.15 -26.84
CA GLY A 72 -25.01 -21.59 -27.02
C GLY A 72 -26.36 -21.96 -27.66
N SER A 73 -26.73 -21.28 -28.74
CA SER A 73 -27.77 -21.74 -29.65
C SER A 73 -27.39 -21.30 -31.06
N SER A 74 -26.53 -22.09 -31.71
CA SER A 74 -26.32 -21.99 -33.16
C SER A 74 -27.63 -22.37 -33.86
N PRO A 75 -28.21 -21.50 -34.71
CA PRO A 75 -29.47 -21.76 -35.41
C PRO A 75 -29.36 -22.70 -36.64
N TRP A 76 -28.49 -23.71 -36.61
CA TRP A 76 -28.26 -24.57 -37.79
C TRP A 76 -28.32 -26.09 -37.54
N GLU A 77 -28.97 -26.54 -36.47
CA GLU A 77 -29.48 -27.93 -36.38
C GLU A 77 -30.90 -28.06 -36.97
#